data_AF-A0AAP3YIY4-F1
#
_entry.id   AF-A0AAP3YIY4-F1
#
_cell.length_a   1.000
_cell.length_b   1.000
_cell.length_c   1.000
_cell.angle_alpha   90.00
_cell.angle_beta   90.00
_cell.angle_gamma   90.00
#
_symmetry.space_group_name_H-M   'P 1'
#
loop_
_entity.id
_entity.type
_entity.pdbx_description
1 polymer ?
#
loop_
_entity_poly.entity_id
_entity_poly.type
_entity_poly.pdbx_seq_one_letter_code
_entity_poly.pdbx_strand_id
1 'polypeptide(L)'
;RRHVPNHSDTAGRYAYNEQPYVVHWNLSRLASCLLPLVSDSALIDELERFPELFQTAYLNKMRAKLGLQTEQKGDDELVADMFTALQSRKVDFTLFFRRLADVGNVHGEALPEDLMALFHGPDESFHAWIGRYRGRLRAENSDAAKRKARMNAA
;
A
#
# COMPACT_ATOMS: atom_id res chain seq x y z
N ARG A 1 9.53 -3.60 10.06
CA ARG A 1 10.52 -4.70 10.11
C ARG A 1 10.38 -5.46 8.81
N ARG A 2 11.49 -5.77 8.12
CA ARG A 2 11.50 -6.63 6.94
C ARG A 2 10.92 -8.00 7.32
N HIS A 3 9.74 -8.36 6.80
CA HIS A 3 9.07 -9.63 7.10
C HIS A 3 9.57 -10.71 6.14
N VAL A 4 10.15 -11.77 6.68
CA VAL A 4 10.65 -12.94 5.94
C VAL A 4 9.86 -14.16 6.39
N PRO A 5 8.90 -14.66 5.59
CA PRO A 5 8.09 -15.81 5.98
C PRO A 5 8.83 -17.15 5.86
N ASN A 6 9.86 -17.22 5.01
CA ASN A 6 10.66 -18.43 4.81
C ASN A 6 11.82 -18.51 5.81
N HIS A 7 11.81 -19.52 6.69
CA HIS A 7 12.83 -19.72 7.71
C HIS A 7 14.23 -20.08 7.14
N SER A 8 14.30 -20.61 5.92
CA SER A 8 15.59 -20.87 5.24
C SER A 8 16.15 -19.65 4.51
N ASP A 9 15.37 -18.57 4.37
CA ASP A 9 15.81 -17.33 3.71
C ASP A 9 16.49 -16.38 4.70
N THR A 10 17.67 -16.76 5.17
CA THR A 10 18.42 -15.98 6.16
C THR A 10 18.91 -14.62 5.63
N ALA A 11 19.04 -14.47 4.31
CA ALA A 11 19.41 -13.21 3.64
C ALA A 11 18.20 -12.29 3.37
N GLY A 12 16.98 -12.82 3.50
CA GLY A 12 15.73 -12.10 3.23
C GLY A 12 15.47 -11.85 1.75
N ARG A 13 16.06 -12.62 0.83
CA ARG A 13 15.90 -12.46 -0.63
C ARG A 13 14.42 -12.36 -1.03
N TYR A 14 13.55 -13.10 -0.35
CA TYR A 14 12.10 -13.15 -0.60
C TYR A 14 11.27 -12.47 0.49
N ALA A 15 11.86 -11.54 1.24
CA ALA A 15 11.12 -10.71 2.18
C ALA A 15 10.02 -9.91 1.46
N TYR A 16 8.93 -9.59 2.17
CA TYR A 16 7.75 -8.94 1.59
C TYR A 16 8.08 -7.70 0.73
N ASN A 17 8.94 -6.80 1.22
CA ASN A 17 9.32 -5.57 0.52
C ASN A 17 10.28 -5.80 -0.66
N GLU A 18 10.92 -6.96 -0.75
CA GLU A 18 11.86 -7.31 -1.83
C GLU A 18 11.17 -7.95 -3.02
N GLN A 19 9.93 -8.43 -2.84
CA GLN A 19 9.21 -9.19 -3.86
C GLN A 19 9.10 -8.44 -5.21
N PRO A 20 8.82 -7.13 -5.28
CA PRO A 20 8.77 -6.43 -6.57
C PRO A 20 10.11 -6.46 -7.32
N TYR A 21 11.22 -6.30 -6.59
CA TYR A 21 12.56 -6.39 -7.16
C TYR A 21 12.87 -7.81 -7.64
N VAL A 22 12.51 -8.82 -6.85
CA VAL A 22 12.69 -10.24 -7.23
C VAL A 22 11.89 -10.59 -8.48
N VAL A 23 10.65 -10.10 -8.61
CA VAL A 23 9.83 -10.30 -9.81
C VAL A 23 10.51 -9.68 -11.02
N HIS A 24 10.98 -8.43 -10.93
CA HIS A 24 11.70 -7.77 -12.01
C HIS A 24 12.97 -8.54 -12.43
N TRP A 25 13.75 -9.00 -11.44
CA TRP A 25 14.92 -9.83 -11.70
C TRP A 25 14.57 -11.16 -12.40
N ASN A 26 13.51 -11.84 -11.96
CA ASN A 26 13.03 -13.06 -12.60
C ASN A 26 12.58 -12.81 -14.04
N LEU A 27 11.91 -11.68 -14.32
CA LEU A 27 11.52 -11.29 -15.67
C LEU A 27 12.75 -11.08 -16.57
N SER A 28 13.84 -10.49 -16.05
CA SER A 28 15.10 -10.38 -16.81
C SER A 28 15.70 -11.75 -17.18
N ARG A 29 15.57 -12.75 -16.30
CA ARG A 29 16.03 -14.11 -16.57
C ARG A 29 15.19 -14.74 -17.67
N LEU A 30 13.86 -14.56 -17.61
CA LEU A 30 12.96 -15.01 -18.66
C LEU A 30 13.28 -14.35 -20.01
N ALA A 31 13.49 -13.03 -20.04
CA ALA A 31 13.86 -12.28 -21.24
C ALA A 31 15.15 -12.83 -21.87
N SER A 32 16.15 -13.17 -21.05
CA SER A 32 17.39 -13.77 -21.55
C SER A 32 17.16 -15.09 -22.31
N CYS A 33 16.15 -15.87 -21.93
CA CYS A 33 15.77 -17.10 -22.65
C CYS A 33 15.08 -16.83 -24.00
N LEU A 34 14.57 -15.61 -24.22
CA LEU A 34 13.84 -15.22 -25.43
C LEU A 34 14.70 -14.54 -26.50
N LEU A 35 15.98 -14.27 -26.20
CA LEU A 35 16.93 -13.66 -27.14
C LEU A 35 17.06 -14.37 -28.51
N PRO A 36 16.89 -15.70 -28.63
CA PRO A 36 16.88 -16.35 -29.94
C PRO A 36 15.65 -16.00 -30.81
N LEU A 37 14.59 -15.45 -30.22
CA LEU A 37 13.29 -15.21 -30.85
C LEU A 37 12.94 -13.72 -30.96
N VAL A 38 13.49 -12.87 -30.09
CA VAL A 38 13.16 -11.45 -29.96
C VAL A 38 14.45 -10.64 -29.83
N SER A 39 14.52 -9.45 -30.41
CA SER A 39 15.70 -8.59 -30.30
C SER A 39 15.94 -8.13 -28.85
N ASP A 40 17.21 -7.97 -28.50
CA ASP A 40 17.63 -7.49 -27.17
C ASP A 40 16.97 -6.16 -26.80
N SER A 41 16.97 -5.19 -27.72
CA SER A 41 16.34 -3.88 -27.52
C SER A 41 14.86 -3.97 -27.15
N ALA A 42 14.08 -4.82 -27.85
CA ALA A 42 12.65 -4.94 -27.59
C ALA A 42 12.37 -5.59 -26.22
N LEU A 43 13.23 -6.52 -25.78
CA LEU A 43 13.14 -7.13 -24.46
C LEU A 43 13.51 -6.15 -23.34
N ILE A 44 14.56 -5.35 -23.55
CA ILE A 44 14.98 -4.30 -22.61
C ILE A 44 13.87 -3.26 -22.46
N ASP A 45 13.33 -2.75 -23.57
CA ASP A 45 12.25 -1.77 -23.58
C ASP A 45 11.04 -2.27 -22.77
N GLU A 46 10.70 -3.56 -22.88
CA GLU A 46 9.57 -4.12 -22.13
C GLU A 46 9.88 -4.33 -20.63
N LEU A 47 11.12 -4.70 -20.29
CA LEU A 47 11.54 -4.83 -18.89
C LEU A 47 11.54 -3.49 -18.17
N GLU A 48 11.99 -2.42 -18.83
CA GLU A 48 12.05 -1.07 -18.25
C GLU A 48 10.68 -0.49 -17.90
N ARG A 49 9.59 -1.03 -18.48
CA ARG A 49 8.21 -0.66 -18.15
C ARG A 49 7.72 -1.26 -16.83
N PHE A 50 8.31 -2.36 -16.36
CA PHE A 50 7.81 -3.09 -15.19
C PHE A 50 7.71 -2.23 -13.91
N PRO A 51 8.73 -1.44 -13.51
CA PRO A 51 8.66 -0.65 -12.28
C PRO A 51 7.47 0.30 -12.25
N GLU A 52 7.20 1.00 -13.35
CA GLU A 52 6.07 1.94 -13.47
C GLU A 52 4.72 1.22 -13.47
N LEU A 53 4.61 0.10 -14.21
CA LEU A 53 3.40 -0.73 -14.23
C LEU A 53 3.08 -1.27 -12.84
N PHE A 54 4.09 -1.78 -12.13
CA PHE A 54 3.95 -2.28 -10.77
C PHE A 54 3.51 -1.16 -9.83
N GLN A 55 4.20 -0.02 -9.84
CA GLN A 55 3.91 1.10 -8.94
C GLN A 55 2.49 1.63 -9.16
N THR A 56 2.07 1.76 -10.42
CA THR A 56 0.71 2.19 -10.78
C THR A 56 -0.33 1.19 -10.26
N ALA A 57 -0.14 -0.11 -10.52
CA ALA A 57 -1.05 -1.15 -10.05
C ALA A 57 -1.10 -1.22 -8.50
N TYR A 58 0.05 -1.07 -7.84
CA TYR A 58 0.17 -1.05 -6.39
C TYR A 58 -0.59 0.14 -5.78
N LEU A 59 -0.34 1.37 -6.25
CA LEU A 59 -1.01 2.56 -5.75
C LEU A 59 -2.52 2.52 -6.02
N ASN A 60 -2.96 1.99 -7.17
CA ASN A 60 -4.37 1.75 -7.44
C ASN A 60 -5.02 0.85 -6.40
N LYS A 61 -4.37 -0.26 -6.04
CA LYS A 61 -4.85 -1.17 -4.99
C LYS A 61 -4.86 -0.49 -3.62
N MET A 62 -3.81 0.26 -3.29
CA MET A 62 -3.72 0.94 -1.99
C MET A 62 -4.78 2.05 -1.86
N ARG A 63 -5.02 2.84 -2.90
CA ARG A 63 -6.12 3.82 -2.96
C ARG A 63 -7.47 3.15 -2.72
N ALA A 64 -7.74 2.03 -3.37
CA ALA A 64 -8.98 1.28 -3.17
C ALA A 64 -9.14 0.81 -1.71
N LYS A 65 -8.06 0.28 -1.09
CA LYS A 65 -8.07 -0.12 0.33
C LYS A 65 -8.26 1.06 1.28
N LEU A 66 -7.77 2.25 0.91
CA LEU A 66 -7.99 3.50 1.64
C LEU A 66 -9.35 4.16 1.34
N GLY A 67 -10.14 3.59 0.42
CA GLY A 67 -11.43 4.14 0.02
C GLY A 67 -11.36 5.40 -0.86
N LEU A 68 -10.17 5.72 -1.40
CA LEU A 68 -9.91 6.83 -2.31
C LEU A 68 -10.35 6.46 -3.73
N GLN A 69 -11.00 7.39 -4.41
CA GLN A 69 -11.59 7.14 -5.74
C GLN A 69 -10.79 7.79 -6.86
N THR A 70 -10.19 8.95 -6.59
CA THR A 70 -9.37 9.65 -7.57
C THR A 70 -7.90 9.44 -7.26
N GLU A 71 -7.03 9.61 -8.26
CA GLU A 71 -5.61 9.77 -8.05
C GLU A 71 -5.28 11.24 -7.75
N GLN A 72 -4.47 11.48 -6.72
CA GLN A 72 -3.93 12.80 -6.43
C GLN A 72 -2.44 12.72 -6.09
N LYS A 73 -1.73 13.82 -6.34
CA LYS A 73 -0.33 13.97 -5.95
C LYS A 73 -0.20 13.83 -4.43
N GLY A 74 0.76 13.04 -3.96
CA GLY A 74 1.00 12.75 -2.55
C GLY A 74 0.23 11.54 -2.01
N ASP A 75 -0.57 10.84 -2.83
CA ASP A 75 -1.20 9.57 -2.42
C ASP A 75 -0.15 8.49 -2.13
N ASP A 76 1.00 8.52 -2.79
CA ASP A 76 2.16 7.67 -2.56
C ASP A 76 2.81 7.94 -1.19
N GLU A 77 3.02 9.20 -0.84
CA GLU A 77 3.51 9.62 0.47
C GLU A 77 2.51 9.23 1.57
N LEU A 78 1.20 9.44 1.33
CA LEU A 78 0.15 9.04 2.25
C LEU A 78 0.19 7.52 2.51
N VAL A 79 0.42 6.71 1.48
CA VAL A 79 0.57 5.26 1.62
C VAL A 79 1.85 4.89 2.38
N ALA A 80 2.98 5.53 2.07
CA ALA A 80 4.25 5.27 2.76
C ALA A 80 4.15 5.59 4.27
N ASP A 81 3.56 6.73 4.61
CA ASP A 81 3.40 7.16 6.00
C ASP A 81 2.41 6.29 6.78
N MET A 82 1.38 5.76 6.10
CA MET A 82 0.50 4.74 6.67
C MET A 82 1.34 3.53 7.11
N PHE A 83 2.17 2.98 6.23
CA PHE A 83 3.00 1.82 6.56
C PHE A 83 4.00 2.11 7.69
N THR A 84 4.57 3.31 7.74
CA THR A 84 5.42 3.75 8.85
C THR A 84 4.67 3.69 10.19
N ALA A 85 3.43 4.21 10.24
CA ALA A 85 2.59 4.17 11.44
C ALA A 85 2.16 2.74 11.82
N LEU A 86 1.83 1.87 10.84
CA LEU A 86 1.50 0.47 11.14
C LEU A 86 2.73 -0.29 11.66
N GLN A 87 3.90 0.00 11.09
CA GLN A 87 5.13 -0.65 11.47
C GLN A 87 5.61 -0.27 12.88
N SER A 88 5.43 0.99 13.31
CA SER A 88 5.88 1.47 14.63
C SER A 88 5.21 0.70 15.77
N ARG A 89 3.95 0.29 15.58
CA ARG A 89 3.16 -0.43 16.58
C ARG A 89 2.88 -1.90 16.25
N LYS A 90 3.42 -2.42 15.14
CA LYS A 90 3.15 -3.79 14.64
C LYS A 90 1.64 -4.05 14.48
N VAL A 91 0.93 -3.06 13.96
CA VAL A 91 -0.52 -3.12 13.75
C VAL A 91 -0.86 -4.25 12.79
N ASP A 92 -1.93 -4.97 13.09
CA ASP A 92 -2.46 -5.98 12.18
C ASP A 92 -2.93 -5.32 10.88
N PHE A 93 -2.28 -5.68 9.77
CA PHE A 93 -2.52 -5.08 8.46
C PHE A 93 -3.96 -5.26 7.98
N THR A 94 -4.54 -6.44 8.19
CA THR A 94 -5.88 -6.78 7.68
C THR A 94 -6.96 -6.05 8.48
N LEU A 95 -6.87 -6.12 9.81
CA LEU A 95 -7.81 -5.45 10.71
C LEU A 95 -7.70 -3.93 10.58
N PHE A 96 -6.51 -3.38 10.37
CA PHE A 96 -6.35 -1.94 10.15
C PHE A 96 -7.28 -1.44 9.03
N PHE A 97 -7.21 -2.01 7.83
CA PHE A 97 -8.08 -1.58 6.72
C PHE A 97 -9.55 -1.83 7.00
N ARG A 98 -9.88 -2.94 7.67
CA ARG A 98 -11.26 -3.26 8.00
C ARG A 98 -11.86 -2.23 8.96
N ARG A 99 -11.11 -1.80 9.99
CA ARG A 99 -11.56 -0.80 10.96
C ARG A 99 -11.44 0.63 10.43
N LEU A 100 -10.50 0.90 9.52
CA LEU A 100 -10.37 2.19 8.85
C LEU A 100 -11.64 2.58 8.08
N ALA A 101 -12.40 1.59 7.60
CA ALA A 101 -13.66 1.83 6.89
C ALA A 101 -14.71 2.58 7.72
N ASP A 102 -14.60 2.55 9.05
CA ASP A 102 -15.49 3.24 9.99
C ASP A 102 -15.03 4.67 10.32
N VAL A 103 -13.84 5.09 9.88
CA VAL A 103 -13.34 6.45 10.11
C VAL A 103 -14.05 7.44 9.20
N GLY A 104 -14.73 8.44 9.76
CA GLY A 104 -15.29 9.57 9.01
C GLY A 104 -14.23 10.60 8.58
N ASN A 105 -14.61 11.53 7.71
CA ASN A 105 -13.72 12.56 7.14
C ASN A 105 -13.80 13.91 7.88
N VAL A 106 -14.50 13.97 9.01
CA VAL A 106 -14.67 15.20 9.80
C VAL A 106 -13.41 15.45 10.64
N HIS A 107 -12.95 16.71 10.67
CA HIS A 107 -11.79 17.08 11.47
C HIS A 107 -12.09 16.94 12.97
N GLY A 108 -11.20 16.28 13.72
CA GLY A 108 -11.35 16.11 15.17
C GLY A 108 -12.43 15.11 15.61
N GLU A 109 -13.14 14.47 14.66
CA GLU A 109 -14.08 13.39 14.97
C GLU A 109 -13.35 12.24 15.69
N ALA A 110 -13.99 11.66 16.70
CA ALA A 110 -13.43 10.53 17.43
C ALA A 110 -13.09 9.37 16.47
N LEU A 111 -12.02 8.64 16.78
CA LEU A 111 -11.66 7.44 16.03
C LEU A 111 -12.38 6.23 16.62
N PRO A 112 -12.76 5.23 15.80
CA PRO A 112 -13.34 3.99 16.29
C PRO A 112 -12.45 3.35 17.37
N GLU A 113 -13.05 2.94 18.50
CA GLU A 113 -12.31 2.37 19.63
C GLU A 113 -11.54 1.10 19.24
N ASP A 114 -12.14 0.28 18.38
CA ASP A 114 -11.55 -0.96 17.86
C ASP A 114 -10.38 -0.71 16.90
N LEU A 115 -10.35 0.42 16.18
CA LEU A 115 -9.18 0.87 15.42
C LEU A 115 -8.06 1.30 16.37
N MET A 116 -8.38 2.12 17.37
CA MET A 116 -7.41 2.62 18.34
C MET A 116 -6.77 1.49 19.17
N ALA A 117 -7.56 0.46 19.50
CA ALA A 117 -7.08 -0.72 20.21
C ALA A 117 -5.95 -1.45 19.48
N LEU A 118 -5.89 -1.38 18.14
CA LEU A 118 -4.82 -2.02 17.35
C LEU A 118 -3.44 -1.38 17.56
N PHE A 119 -3.38 -0.12 18.01
CA PHE A 119 -2.12 0.62 18.21
C PHE A 119 -1.54 0.46 19.61
N HIS A 120 -2.27 -0.19 20.52
CA HIS A 120 -1.86 -0.43 21.91
C HIS A 120 -1.47 0.85 22.68
N GLY A 121 -2.15 1.97 22.39
CA GLY A 121 -1.93 3.27 23.01
C GLY A 121 -1.85 4.42 22.00
N PRO A 122 -1.59 5.65 22.46
CA PRO A 122 -1.44 6.81 21.58
C PRO A 122 -0.21 6.66 20.67
N ASP A 123 -0.39 6.98 19.40
CA ASP A 123 0.68 6.96 18.39
C ASP A 123 0.67 8.24 17.54
N GLU A 124 1.68 9.09 17.69
CA GLU A 124 1.74 10.40 17.03
C GLU A 124 1.79 10.29 15.51
N SER A 125 2.49 9.27 14.98
CA SER A 125 2.59 9.05 13.53
C SER A 125 1.22 8.72 12.95
N PHE A 126 0.45 7.87 13.62
CA PHE A 126 -0.92 7.56 13.23
C PHE A 126 -1.85 8.77 13.35
N HIS A 127 -1.76 9.57 14.42
CA HIS A 127 -2.59 10.77 14.57
C HIS A 127 -2.28 11.84 13.50
N ALA A 128 -1.00 12.05 13.16
CA ALA A 128 -0.62 12.94 12.07
C ALA A 128 -1.11 12.40 10.71
N TRP A 129 -0.97 11.09 10.49
CA TRP A 129 -1.45 10.43 9.28
C TRP A 129 -2.96 10.53 9.11
N ILE A 130 -3.75 10.26 10.16
CA ILE A 130 -5.21 10.26 10.07
C ILE A 130 -5.77 11.65 9.75
N GLY A 131 -5.11 12.71 10.25
CA GLY A 131 -5.43 14.09 9.89
C GLY A 131 -5.30 14.35 8.39
N ARG A 132 -4.18 13.93 7.79
CA ARG A 132 -3.95 14.03 6.34
C ARG A 132 -4.90 13.14 5.54
N TYR A 133 -5.12 11.90 5.97
CA TYR A 133 -6.08 10.99 5.36
C TYR A 133 -7.49 11.59 5.30
N ARG A 134 -7.98 12.14 6.41
CA ARG A 134 -9.27 12.84 6.44
C ARG A 134 -9.30 14.05 5.51
N GLY A 135 -8.20 14.81 5.44
CA GLY A 135 -8.03 15.88 4.45
C GLY A 135 -8.18 15.38 3.01
N ARG A 136 -7.52 14.27 2.70
CA ARG A 136 -7.58 13.63 1.39
C ARG A 136 -8.97 13.11 1.04
N LEU A 137 -9.71 12.57 2.02
CA LEU A 137 -11.12 12.19 1.86
C LEU A 137 -12.02 13.39 1.58
N ARG A 138 -11.78 14.53 2.23
CA ARG A 138 -12.53 15.77 1.97
C ARG A 138 -12.24 16.34 0.58
N ALA A 139 -11.00 16.24 0.11
CA ALA A 139 -10.62 16.72 -1.22
C ALA A 139 -11.37 16.05 -2.38
N GLU A 140 -11.93 14.86 -2.18
CA GLU A 140 -12.78 14.16 -3.17
C GLU A 140 -14.27 14.10 -2.77
N ASN A 141 -14.70 14.91 -1.79
CA ASN A 141 -16.07 14.91 -1.27
C ASN A 141 -16.55 13.50 -0.89
N SER A 142 -15.69 12.73 -0.23
CA SER A 142 -15.94 11.32 0.09
C SER A 142 -17.18 11.15 0.97
N ASP A 143 -18.15 10.36 0.49
CA ASP A 143 -19.30 9.91 1.27
C ASP A 143 -18.93 8.71 2.14
N ALA A 144 -19.16 8.80 3.46
CA ALA A 144 -18.72 7.79 4.41
C ALA A 144 -19.39 6.42 4.21
N ALA A 145 -20.70 6.39 3.94
CA ALA A 145 -21.43 5.12 3.77
C ALA A 145 -21.02 4.40 2.49
N LYS A 146 -20.93 5.14 1.37
CA LYS A 146 -20.47 4.60 0.08
C LYS A 146 -19.00 4.18 0.15
N ARG A 147 -18.14 4.96 0.81
CA ARG A 147 -16.74 4.61 1.02
C ARG A 147 -16.61 3.31 1.81
N LYS A 148 -17.29 3.19 2.95
CA LYS A 148 -17.29 1.98 3.78
C LYS A 148 -17.73 0.75 2.99
N ALA A 149 -18.81 0.87 2.20
CA ALA A 149 -19.28 -0.23 1.36
C ALA A 149 -18.20 -0.69 0.35
N ARG A 150 -17.53 0.24 -0.34
CA ARG A 150 -16.45 -0.09 -1.28
C ARG A 150 -15.24 -0.73 -0.61
N MET A 151 -14.77 -0.15 0.50
CA MET A 151 -13.61 -0.68 1.24
C MET A 151 -13.87 -2.11 1.75
N ASN A 152 -15.10 -2.41 2.13
CA ASN A 152 -15.50 -3.73 2.63
C ASN A 152 -15.74 -4.78 1.53
N ALA A 153 -15.78 -4.36 0.27
CA ALA A 153 -15.91 -5.23 -0.90
C ALA A 153 -14.57 -5.45 -1.63
N ALA A 154 -13.51 -4.75 -1.22
CA ALA A 154 -12.18 -4.72 -1.86
C ALA A 154 -11.20 -5.75 -1.28
#